data_AF-A0A231VMV8-F1
#
_entry.id   AF-A0A231VMV8-F1
#
_cell.length_a   1.000
_cell.length_b   1.000
_cell.length_c   1.000
_cell.angle_alpha   90.00
_cell.angle_beta   90.00
_cell.angle_gamma   90.00
#
_symmetry.space_group_name_H-M   'P 1'
#
loop_
_entity.id
_entity.type
_entity.pdbx_description
1 polymer ?
#
loop_
_entity_poly.entity_id
_entity_poly.type
_entity_poly.pdbx_seq_one_letter_code
_entity_poly.pdbx_strand_id
1 'polypeptide(L)'
;MRKMVAFALSIVLVISSISLVIAKPRENNRKTTRSVKVVSQRNENGQIESDDRVTEVKYTKFAGKMKANGREIKFDIPPVVKSGTTLIPVRAVVESLGANVNWDAASNTVTITKGDKTIVFDLNNSKVYVNGTEVTISMPAMEISNRTFVPLRFIAESLGVKINYDDNTGNIDIEDDNTQNSTVSQDVYGQTDETVSQEVYGSNDTDNTDNTVVNSVYDEQD
;
A
#
# COMPACT_ATOMS: atom_id res chain seq x y z
N MET A 1 -37.50 36.49 -84.63
CA MET A 1 -37.08 37.30 -83.47
C MET A 1 -38.14 37.22 -82.37
N ARG A 2 -37.79 36.76 -81.17
CA ARG A 2 -38.43 37.10 -79.90
C ARG A 2 -37.44 36.73 -78.79
N LYS A 3 -37.17 37.67 -77.88
CA LYS A 3 -36.22 37.48 -76.78
C LYS A 3 -36.94 36.73 -75.65
N MET A 4 -36.29 35.75 -75.02
CA MET A 4 -36.63 35.32 -73.67
C MET A 4 -35.38 35.35 -72.80
N VAL A 5 -35.56 35.89 -71.60
CA VAL A 5 -34.55 36.06 -70.56
C VAL A 5 -34.76 34.95 -69.54
N ALA A 6 -33.70 34.24 -69.19
CA ALA A 6 -33.62 33.40 -67.99
C ALA A 6 -32.20 33.60 -67.42
N PHE A 7 -32.05 34.56 -66.51
CA PHE A 7 -32.01 34.34 -65.05
C PHE A 7 -30.82 33.49 -64.59
N ALA A 8 -29.89 34.15 -63.89
CA ALA A 8 -28.68 33.54 -63.37
C ALA A 8 -28.96 32.67 -62.14
N LEU A 9 -28.15 31.63 -61.95
CA LEU A 9 -27.92 31.03 -60.64
C LEU A 9 -26.42 30.73 -60.46
N SER A 10 -25.63 31.79 -60.22
CA SER A 10 -24.23 31.63 -59.82
C SER A 10 -24.17 31.07 -58.40
N ILE A 11 -23.95 29.75 -58.28
CA ILE A 11 -23.69 29.10 -56.99
C ILE A 11 -22.29 29.52 -56.53
N VAL A 12 -22.22 30.58 -55.74
CA VAL A 12 -21.03 30.91 -54.95
C VAL A 12 -20.96 29.91 -53.80
N LEU A 13 -20.18 28.85 -54.00
CA LEU A 13 -19.93 27.86 -52.97
C LEU A 13 -18.96 28.48 -51.96
N VAL A 14 -19.53 29.09 -50.91
CA VAL A 14 -18.75 29.60 -49.77
C VAL A 14 -18.16 28.39 -49.04
N ILE A 15 -16.92 28.05 -49.39
CA ILE A 15 -16.09 27.11 -48.64
C ILE A 15 -15.77 27.74 -47.30
N SER A 16 -16.71 27.60 -46.37
CA SER A 16 -16.49 27.89 -44.96
C SER A 16 -15.33 27.02 -44.49
N SER A 17 -14.21 27.66 -44.14
CA SER A 17 -13.06 27.00 -43.55
C SER A 17 -13.44 26.52 -42.15
N ILE A 18 -14.00 25.31 -42.10
CA ILE A 18 -14.21 24.58 -40.84
C ILE A 18 -12.82 24.22 -40.31
N SER A 19 -12.25 25.14 -39.53
CA SER A 19 -11.12 24.87 -38.66
C SER A 19 -11.53 23.74 -37.72
N LEU A 20 -11.08 22.52 -38.03
CA LEU A 20 -11.28 21.37 -37.16
C LEU A 20 -10.51 21.62 -35.87
N VAL A 21 -11.20 22.16 -34.86
CA VAL A 21 -10.66 22.31 -33.51
C VAL A 21 -10.43 20.91 -32.96
N ILE A 22 -9.20 20.41 -33.11
CA ILE A 22 -8.71 19.24 -32.41
C ILE A 22 -8.73 19.60 -30.93
N ALA A 23 -9.83 19.24 -30.26
CA ALA A 23 -9.96 19.39 -28.83
C ALA A 23 -8.84 18.55 -28.18
N LYS A 24 -7.85 19.22 -27.58
CA LYS A 24 -6.91 18.55 -26.68
C LYS A 24 -7.74 17.75 -25.68
N PRO A 25 -7.42 16.47 -25.43
CA PRO A 25 -8.16 15.69 -24.45
C PRO A 25 -8.18 16.46 -23.14
N ARG A 26 -9.38 16.65 -22.55
CA ARG A 26 -9.53 17.28 -21.24
C ARG A 26 -8.84 16.36 -20.23
N GLU A 27 -7.62 16.72 -19.88
CA GLU A 27 -6.86 16.10 -18.79
C GLU A 27 -7.65 16.30 -17.50
N ASN A 28 -8.46 15.30 -17.15
CA ASN A 28 -9.40 15.34 -16.05
C ASN A 28 -8.71 15.03 -14.73
N ASN A 29 -7.62 15.77 -14.45
CA ASN A 29 -6.90 15.83 -13.19
C ASN A 29 -7.76 16.50 -12.10
N ARG A 30 -8.95 15.93 -11.83
CA ARG A 30 -9.58 16.04 -10.52
C ARG A 30 -8.66 15.37 -9.51
N LYS A 31 -7.69 16.16 -9.00
CA LYS A 31 -7.06 15.93 -7.70
C LYS A 31 -8.20 15.79 -6.70
N THR A 32 -8.60 14.55 -6.46
CA THR A 32 -9.74 14.21 -5.60
C THR A 32 -9.31 14.49 -4.18
N THR A 33 -9.52 15.75 -3.80
CA THR A 33 -9.32 16.24 -2.44
C THR A 33 -10.50 15.71 -1.65
N ARG A 34 -10.25 14.74 -0.76
CA ARG A 34 -11.26 14.25 0.17
C ARG A 34 -11.05 14.97 1.48
N SER A 35 -11.95 15.88 1.82
CA SER A 35 -12.10 16.37 3.19
C SER A 35 -12.83 15.30 4.00
N VAL A 36 -12.18 14.79 5.04
CA VAL A 36 -12.83 13.90 6.01
C VAL A 36 -13.56 14.77 7.02
N LYS A 37 -14.90 14.74 7.01
CA LYS A 37 -15.69 15.30 8.09
C LYS A 37 -15.67 14.29 9.25
N VAL A 38 -14.79 14.52 10.23
CA VAL A 38 -14.84 13.80 11.50
C VAL A 38 -16.15 14.21 12.18
N VAL A 39 -17.01 13.23 12.46
CA VAL A 39 -18.32 13.47 13.07
C VAL A 39 -18.13 13.50 14.59
N SER A 40 -18.33 14.67 15.18
CA SER A 40 -18.39 14.85 16.63
C SER A 40 -19.56 14.06 17.23
N GLN A 41 -19.40 13.62 18.49
CA GLN A 41 -20.44 12.88 19.20
C GLN A 41 -21.71 13.73 19.33
N ARG A 42 -22.87 13.06 19.28
CA ARG A 42 -24.17 13.68 19.49
C ARG A 42 -24.29 14.00 20.98
N ASN A 43 -24.37 15.28 21.36
CA ASN A 43 -24.71 15.62 22.74
C ASN A 43 -26.16 15.17 23.06
N GLU A 44 -26.46 15.03 24.35
CA GLU A 44 -27.76 14.52 24.84
C GLU A 44 -28.97 15.39 24.44
N ASN A 45 -28.71 16.62 24.00
CA ASN A 45 -29.71 17.58 23.52
C ASN A 45 -29.93 17.51 22.00
N GLY A 46 -29.24 16.61 21.28
CA GLY A 46 -29.36 16.42 19.84
C GLY A 46 -28.81 17.56 18.98
N GLN A 47 -28.09 18.51 19.58
CA GLN A 47 -27.56 19.69 18.92
C GLN A 47 -26.14 19.41 18.41
N ILE A 48 -25.88 19.66 17.13
CA ILE A 48 -24.53 19.55 16.58
C ILE A 48 -23.76 20.80 17.01
N GLU A 49 -22.98 20.69 18.06
CA GLU A 49 -21.96 21.68 18.38
C GLU A 49 -20.87 21.63 17.31
N SER A 50 -20.75 22.74 16.56
CA SER A 50 -19.63 22.97 15.65
C SER A 50 -18.41 23.40 16.46
N ASP A 51 -17.57 22.43 16.82
CA ASP A 51 -16.21 22.75 17.29
C ASP A 51 -15.44 23.42 16.14
N ASP A 52 -15.05 24.68 16.33
CA ASP A 52 -14.28 25.48 15.36
C ASP A 52 -12.87 24.92 15.10
N ARG A 53 -12.50 23.79 15.73
CA ARG A 53 -11.24 23.06 15.51
C ARG A 53 -11.33 21.95 14.45
N VAL A 54 -12.36 21.93 13.60
CA VAL A 54 -12.34 21.12 12.35
C VAL A 54 -11.25 21.64 11.41
N THR A 55 -10.01 21.23 11.66
CA THR A 55 -8.89 21.47 10.76
C THR A 55 -9.13 20.64 9.51
N GLU A 56 -9.47 21.28 8.39
CA GLU A 56 -9.58 20.58 7.10
C GLU A 56 -8.20 20.05 6.68
N VAL A 57 -7.91 18.79 7.03
CA VAL A 57 -6.65 18.14 6.66
C VAL A 57 -6.65 17.88 5.15
N LYS A 58 -6.22 18.88 4.39
CA LYS A 58 -6.17 18.82 2.93
C LYS A 58 -5.08 17.87 2.45
N TYR A 59 -5.50 16.72 1.95
CA TYR A 59 -4.67 15.76 1.23
C TYR A 59 -5.24 15.46 -0.16
N THR A 60 -4.38 15.01 -1.07
CA THR A 60 -4.78 14.57 -2.41
C THR A 60 -4.52 13.07 -2.55
N LYS A 61 -5.48 12.30 -3.08
CA LYS A 61 -5.26 10.88 -3.42
C LYS A 61 -4.00 10.73 -4.31
N PHE A 62 -3.14 9.78 -3.98
CA PHE A 62 -2.03 9.34 -4.83
C PHE A 62 -2.57 8.67 -6.09
N ALA A 63 -2.04 9.06 -7.25
CA ALA A 63 -2.60 8.68 -8.55
C ALA A 63 -1.94 7.44 -9.18
N GLY A 64 -0.66 7.20 -8.89
CA GLY A 64 0.08 6.05 -9.42
C GLY A 64 -0.27 4.73 -8.75
N LYS A 65 0.30 3.66 -9.28
CA LYS A 65 0.31 2.33 -8.65
C LYS A 65 1.45 2.24 -7.64
N MET A 66 1.31 1.34 -6.67
CA MET A 66 2.38 0.99 -5.74
C MET A 66 2.62 -0.52 -5.80
N LYS A 67 3.89 -0.91 -5.79
CA LYS A 67 4.34 -2.29 -5.72
C LYS A 67 5.27 -2.49 -4.53
N ALA A 68 5.36 -3.74 -4.07
CA ALA A 68 6.40 -4.19 -3.16
C ALA A 68 6.99 -5.50 -3.70
N ASN A 69 8.32 -5.54 -3.85
CA ASN A 69 9.06 -6.64 -4.46
C ASN A 69 8.42 -7.08 -5.80
N GLY A 70 8.12 -6.10 -6.68
CA GLY A 70 7.51 -6.31 -8.00
C GLY A 70 6.00 -6.63 -8.01
N ARG A 71 5.38 -6.91 -6.86
CA ARG A 71 3.95 -7.27 -6.74
C ARG A 71 3.08 -6.04 -6.46
N GLU A 72 2.02 -5.83 -7.24
CA GLU A 72 1.11 -4.68 -7.08
C GLU A 72 0.29 -4.78 -5.79
N ILE A 73 0.37 -3.74 -4.96
CA ILE A 73 -0.34 -3.64 -3.68
C ILE A 73 -1.76 -3.15 -3.93
N LYS A 74 -2.76 -3.90 -3.46
CA LYS A 74 -4.16 -3.47 -3.46
C LYS A 74 -4.46 -2.73 -2.15
N PHE A 75 -5.10 -1.56 -2.28
CA PHE A 75 -5.50 -0.74 -1.14
C PHE A 75 -7.02 -0.64 -1.07
N ASP A 76 -7.57 -0.81 0.14
CA ASP A 76 -8.95 -0.45 0.47
C ASP A 76 -9.12 1.08 0.56
N ILE A 77 -8.12 1.75 1.15
CA ILE A 77 -7.99 3.21 1.20
C ILE A 77 -6.67 3.58 0.52
N PRO A 78 -6.68 4.30 -0.62
CA PRO A 78 -5.47 4.56 -1.38
C PRO A 78 -4.47 5.45 -0.60
N PRO A 79 -3.16 5.35 -0.89
CA PRO A 79 -2.18 6.32 -0.42
C PRO A 79 -2.57 7.77 -0.76
N VAL A 80 -2.08 8.70 0.03
CA VAL A 80 -2.39 10.13 -0.11
C VAL A 80 -1.13 10.98 -0.07
N VAL A 81 -1.16 12.15 -0.69
CA VAL A 81 -0.09 13.14 -0.62
C VAL A 81 -0.58 14.32 0.22
N LYS A 82 0.17 14.65 1.28
CA LYS A 82 -0.08 15.78 2.18
C LYS A 82 1.20 16.60 2.28
N SER A 83 1.13 17.89 1.95
CA SER A 83 2.29 18.81 1.95
C SER A 83 3.54 18.25 1.24
N GLY A 84 3.37 17.61 0.08
CA GLY A 84 4.46 16.98 -0.69
C GLY A 84 4.97 15.63 -0.14
N THR A 85 4.48 15.16 1.00
CA THR A 85 4.82 13.86 1.57
C THR A 85 3.80 12.81 1.16
N THR A 86 4.25 11.69 0.58
CA THR A 86 3.41 10.50 0.34
C THR A 86 3.22 9.74 1.64
N LEU A 87 1.96 9.63 2.06
CA LEU A 87 1.49 8.88 3.20
C LEU A 87 0.83 7.59 2.71
N ILE A 88 1.20 6.46 3.31
CA ILE A 88 0.73 5.11 2.96
C ILE A 88 -0.06 4.49 4.11
N PRO A 89 -1.13 3.71 3.84
CA PRO A 89 -1.72 2.84 4.84
C PRO A 89 -0.66 1.81 5.27
N VAL A 90 -0.18 1.91 6.50
CA VAL A 90 1.04 1.24 6.95
C VAL A 90 0.99 -0.27 6.72
N ARG A 91 -0.12 -0.91 7.12
CA ARG A 91 -0.33 -2.36 7.07
C ARG A 91 -0.13 -2.92 5.66
N ALA A 92 -0.88 -2.39 4.69
CA ALA A 92 -0.89 -2.89 3.31
C ALA A 92 0.50 -2.88 2.65
N VAL A 93 1.35 -1.90 2.98
CA VAL A 93 2.70 -1.79 2.43
C VAL A 93 3.68 -2.70 3.17
N VAL A 94 3.75 -2.63 4.50
CA VAL A 94 4.82 -3.32 5.23
C VAL A 94 4.59 -4.83 5.36
N GLU A 95 3.34 -5.30 5.38
CA GLU A 95 3.03 -6.74 5.27
C GLU A 95 3.46 -7.30 3.90
N SER A 96 3.30 -6.52 2.82
CA SER A 96 3.78 -6.90 1.48
C SER A 96 5.32 -7.02 1.39
N LEU A 97 6.03 -6.39 2.33
CA LEU A 97 7.48 -6.45 2.54
C LEU A 97 7.89 -7.46 3.62
N GLY A 98 6.97 -8.28 4.16
CA GLY A 98 7.26 -9.29 5.18
C GLY A 98 7.47 -8.75 6.60
N ALA A 99 6.98 -7.55 6.90
CA ALA A 99 6.94 -7.02 8.27
C ALA A 99 5.57 -7.27 8.93
N ASN A 100 5.55 -7.41 10.25
CA ASN A 100 4.32 -7.48 11.04
C ASN A 100 3.90 -6.09 11.53
N VAL A 101 2.59 -5.88 11.74
CA VAL A 101 2.04 -4.62 12.30
C VAL A 101 1.10 -4.89 13.45
N ASN A 102 1.51 -4.50 14.66
CA ASN A 102 0.64 -4.45 15.83
C ASN A 102 0.02 -3.05 15.99
N TRP A 103 -1.22 -2.99 16.47
CA TRP A 103 -1.92 -1.76 16.79
C TRP A 103 -2.41 -1.81 18.25
N ASP A 104 -1.94 -0.88 19.07
CA ASP A 104 -2.45 -0.68 20.42
C ASP A 104 -3.43 0.52 20.42
N ALA A 105 -4.71 0.22 20.64
CA ALA A 105 -5.78 1.22 20.68
C ALA A 105 -5.84 1.99 22.01
N ALA A 106 -5.22 1.49 23.10
CA ALA A 106 -5.19 2.15 24.39
C ALA A 106 -4.14 3.27 24.41
N SER A 107 -2.97 3.04 23.81
CA SER A 107 -1.93 4.06 23.68
C SER A 107 -1.98 4.86 22.36
N ASN A 108 -2.79 4.41 21.38
CA ASN A 108 -2.78 4.90 19.99
C ASN A 108 -1.41 4.75 19.32
N THR A 109 -0.78 3.60 19.52
CA THR A 109 0.57 3.29 19.04
C THR A 109 0.53 2.20 17.97
N VAL A 110 1.23 2.41 16.85
CA VAL A 110 1.50 1.36 15.86
C VAL A 110 2.94 0.89 15.98
N THR A 111 3.12 -0.43 16.10
CA THR A 111 4.43 -1.08 16.17
C THR A 111 4.63 -1.95 14.93
N ILE A 112 5.71 -1.71 14.21
CA ILE A 112 6.11 -2.47 13.01
C ILE A 112 7.35 -3.28 13.39
N THR A 113 7.37 -4.58 13.08
CA THR A 113 8.53 -5.45 13.33
C THR A 113 8.94 -6.23 12.08
N LYS A 114 10.24 -6.27 11.79
CA LYS A 114 10.82 -7.06 10.70
C LYS A 114 12.26 -7.46 11.04
N GLY A 115 12.49 -8.75 11.27
CA GLY A 115 13.79 -9.23 11.74
C GLY A 115 14.16 -8.59 13.08
N ASP A 116 15.32 -7.94 13.14
CA ASP A 116 15.82 -7.17 14.29
C ASP A 116 15.25 -5.74 14.37
N LYS A 117 14.50 -5.29 13.36
CA LYS A 117 13.98 -3.92 13.27
C LYS A 117 12.62 -3.80 13.96
N THR A 118 12.52 -2.85 14.88
CA THR A 118 11.27 -2.43 15.54
C THR A 118 11.07 -0.93 15.36
N ILE A 119 9.93 -0.52 14.83
CA ILE A 119 9.55 0.88 14.63
C ILE A 119 8.24 1.14 15.38
N VAL A 120 8.21 2.16 16.23
CA VAL A 120 7.06 2.51 17.09
C VAL A 120 6.64 3.95 16.83
N PHE A 121 5.43 4.16 16.32
CA PHE A 121 4.83 5.49 16.15
C PHE A 121 3.66 5.67 17.12
N ASP A 122 3.65 6.80 17.83
CA ASP A 122 2.43 7.30 18.45
C ASP A 122 1.68 8.19 17.45
N LEU A 123 0.36 8.03 17.33
CA LEU A 123 -0.42 8.81 16.37
C LEU A 123 -0.39 10.32 16.66
N ASN A 124 -0.27 11.10 15.59
CA ASN A 124 -0.16 12.55 15.59
C ASN A 124 1.06 13.11 16.36
N ASN A 125 2.01 12.24 16.74
CA ASN A 125 3.27 12.62 17.36
C ASN A 125 4.41 12.66 16.32
N SER A 126 5.26 13.67 16.41
CA SER A 126 6.48 13.77 15.58
C SER A 126 7.63 12.92 16.11
N LYS A 127 7.55 12.41 17.34
CA LYS A 127 8.51 11.44 17.90
C LYS A 127 8.13 10.03 17.48
N VAL A 128 9.13 9.26 17.02
CA VAL A 128 9.03 7.85 16.61
C VAL A 128 10.24 7.13 17.16
N TYR A 129 10.11 5.88 17.58
CA TYR A 129 11.25 5.10 18.07
C TYR A 129 11.64 4.04 17.05
N VAL A 130 12.93 4.00 16.67
CA VAL A 130 13.52 2.95 15.82
C VAL A 130 14.54 2.21 16.66
N ASN A 131 14.32 0.91 16.89
CA ASN A 131 15.12 0.07 17.80
C ASN A 131 15.35 0.73 19.17
N GLY A 132 14.30 1.37 19.71
CA GLY A 132 14.32 2.09 20.99
C GLY A 132 14.96 3.48 20.97
N THR A 133 15.57 3.90 19.85
CA THR A 133 16.16 5.24 19.70
C THR A 133 15.11 6.22 19.17
N GLU A 134 14.93 7.37 19.82
CA GLU A 134 14.02 8.42 19.38
C GLU A 134 14.51 9.11 18.11
N VAL A 135 13.63 9.24 17.13
CA VAL A 135 13.80 9.97 15.87
C VAL A 135 12.64 10.93 15.70
N THR A 136 12.91 12.18 15.29
CA THR A 136 11.87 13.18 15.01
C THR A 136 11.55 13.24 13.52
N ILE A 137 10.26 13.17 13.16
CA ILE A 137 9.77 13.26 11.77
C ILE A 137 8.89 14.50 11.56
N SER A 138 9.03 15.12 10.38
CA SER A 138 8.32 16.35 9.99
C SER A 138 6.84 16.14 9.62
N MET A 139 6.45 14.90 9.30
CA MET A 139 5.08 14.51 9.01
C MET A 139 4.73 13.32 9.92
N PRO A 140 3.95 13.51 11.00
CA PRO A 140 3.65 12.44 11.95
C PRO A 140 2.80 11.33 11.31
N ALA A 141 2.77 10.16 11.94
CA ALA A 141 1.73 9.17 11.66
C ALA A 141 0.35 9.75 11.97
N MET A 142 -0.68 9.43 11.20
CA MET A 142 -2.03 9.95 11.42
C MET A 142 -3.10 8.94 11.03
N GLU A 143 -4.27 9.02 11.66
CA GLU A 143 -5.42 8.23 11.23
C GLU A 143 -6.16 8.93 10.08
N ILE A 144 -6.48 8.19 9.02
CA ILE A 144 -7.39 8.63 7.96
C ILE A 144 -8.36 7.49 7.69
N SER A 145 -9.64 7.70 8.01
CA SER A 145 -10.71 6.72 7.77
C SER A 145 -10.42 5.34 8.39
N ASN A 146 -10.08 5.30 9.68
CA ASN A 146 -9.82 4.08 10.45
C ASN A 146 -8.63 3.26 9.90
N ARG A 147 -7.64 3.94 9.32
CA ARG A 147 -6.35 3.37 8.88
C ARG A 147 -5.22 4.29 9.34
N THR A 148 -4.14 3.71 9.84
CA THR A 148 -2.92 4.45 10.18
C THR A 148 -2.10 4.72 8.92
N PHE A 149 -1.87 6.00 8.65
CA PHE A 149 -1.07 6.51 7.55
C PHE A 149 0.29 6.99 8.06
N VAL A 150 1.36 6.53 7.40
CA VAL A 150 2.76 6.85 7.77
C VAL A 150 3.54 7.38 6.56
N PRO A 151 4.60 8.19 6.73
CA PRO A 151 5.44 8.64 5.62
C PRO A 151 6.17 7.47 4.96
N LEU A 152 5.91 7.25 3.67
CA LEU A 152 6.51 6.15 2.90
C LEU A 152 8.04 6.14 2.99
N ARG A 153 8.68 7.31 2.82
CA ARG A 153 10.14 7.44 2.86
C ARG A 153 10.74 6.98 4.19
N PHE A 154 10.14 7.41 5.31
CA PHE A 154 10.64 7.05 6.64
C PHE A 154 10.54 5.54 6.90
N ILE A 155 9.46 4.90 6.45
CA ILE A 155 9.32 3.43 6.50
C ILE A 155 10.41 2.76 5.68
N ALA A 156 10.66 3.24 4.46
CA ALA A 156 11.67 2.66 3.58
C ALA A 156 13.09 2.77 4.16
N GLU A 157 13.46 3.96 4.65
CA GLU A 157 14.74 4.23 5.32
C GLU A 157 14.91 3.36 6.59
N SER A 158 13.88 3.29 7.44
CA SER A 158 13.93 2.52 8.69
C SER A 158 14.04 1.01 8.44
N LEU A 159 13.30 0.48 7.46
CA LEU A 159 13.34 -0.93 7.08
C LEU A 159 14.55 -1.31 6.20
N GLY A 160 15.26 -0.33 5.64
CA GLY A 160 16.40 -0.57 4.74
C GLY A 160 15.99 -1.03 3.34
N VAL A 161 14.82 -0.60 2.85
CA VAL A 161 14.31 -0.95 1.51
C VAL A 161 14.39 0.25 0.55
N LYS A 162 14.56 -0.01 -0.75
CA LYS A 162 14.64 1.02 -1.78
C LYS A 162 13.25 1.46 -2.23
N ILE A 163 13.16 2.72 -2.68
CA ILE A 163 11.98 3.27 -3.38
C ILE A 163 12.42 3.64 -4.80
N ASN A 164 11.83 2.98 -5.79
CA ASN A 164 11.97 3.32 -7.20
C ASN A 164 10.73 4.10 -7.65
N TYR A 165 10.89 5.36 -8.05
CA TYR A 165 9.82 6.21 -8.56
C TYR A 165 9.97 6.43 -10.06
N ASP A 166 8.89 6.24 -10.81
CA ASP A 166 8.84 6.54 -12.25
C ASP A 166 8.12 7.87 -12.48
N ASP A 167 8.87 8.92 -12.82
CA ASP A 167 8.35 10.26 -13.10
C ASP A 167 7.30 10.29 -14.22
N ASN A 168 7.33 9.34 -15.17
CA ASN A 168 6.43 9.32 -16.33
C ASN A 168 5.04 8.79 -15.98
N THR A 169 4.97 7.80 -15.08
CA THR A 169 3.72 7.13 -14.70
C THR A 169 3.24 7.48 -13.29
N GLY A 170 4.11 8.10 -12.48
CA GLY A 170 3.88 8.34 -11.06
C GLY A 170 3.87 7.06 -10.22
N ASN A 171 4.32 5.93 -10.76
CA ASN A 171 4.35 4.65 -10.06
C ASN A 171 5.50 4.58 -9.05
N ILE A 172 5.28 3.79 -7.99
CA ILE A 172 6.28 3.49 -6.96
C ILE A 172 6.47 1.96 -6.90
N ASP A 173 7.72 1.49 -7.00
CA ASP A 173 8.11 0.14 -6.54
C ASP A 173 8.92 0.27 -5.25
N ILE A 174 8.78 -0.72 -4.36
CA ILE A 174 9.44 -0.76 -3.06
C ILE A 174 10.16 -2.10 -2.97
N GLU A 175 11.47 -2.06 -3.00
CA GLU A 175 12.30 -3.24 -3.19
C GLU A 175 13.18 -3.49 -1.97
N ASP A 176 13.05 -4.67 -1.38
CA ASP A 176 13.97 -5.15 -0.35
C ASP A 176 15.08 -5.98 -1.01
N ASP A 177 16.29 -5.40 -1.08
CA ASP A 177 17.50 -6.03 -1.62
C ASP A 177 17.82 -7.38 -0.95
N ASN A 178 17.37 -7.60 0.28
CA ASN A 178 17.63 -8.82 1.04
C ASN A 178 16.72 -10.00 0.62
N THR A 179 15.74 -9.77 -0.28
CA THR A 179 14.80 -10.82 -0.74
C THR A 179 15.39 -11.75 -1.82
N GLN A 180 16.70 -11.70 -2.05
CA GLN A 180 17.43 -12.55 -3.01
C GLN A 180 17.69 -13.97 -2.44
N ASN A 181 16.63 -14.71 -2.07
CA ASN A 181 16.59 -16.19 -1.96
C ASN A 181 15.23 -16.68 -1.42
N SER A 182 14.13 -16.30 -2.05
CA SER A 182 12.82 -16.93 -1.79
C SER A 182 11.99 -17.01 -3.07
N THR A 183 12.46 -17.84 -4.00
CA THR A 183 11.61 -18.42 -5.04
C THR A 183 10.61 -19.36 -4.35
N VAL A 184 9.50 -18.79 -3.89
CA VAL A 184 8.30 -19.58 -3.58
C VAL A 184 7.78 -20.08 -4.92
N SER A 185 8.09 -21.34 -5.25
CA SER A 185 7.41 -22.06 -6.33
C SER A 185 5.91 -21.94 -6.12
N GLN A 186 5.20 -21.40 -7.11
CA GLN A 186 3.74 -21.38 -7.10
C GLN A 186 3.21 -22.77 -7.46
N ASP A 187 3.29 -23.67 -6.50
CA ASP A 187 2.75 -25.01 -6.64
C ASP A 187 1.23 -24.97 -6.39
N VAL A 188 0.52 -24.60 -7.46
CA VAL A 188 -0.80 -25.12 -7.85
C VAL A 188 -1.84 -25.27 -6.74
N TYR A 189 -2.69 -24.25 -6.56
CA TYR A 189 -4.01 -24.44 -5.94
C TYR A 189 -4.94 -25.14 -6.95
N GLY A 190 -4.88 -26.47 -6.97
CA GLY A 190 -5.72 -27.35 -7.76
C GLY A 190 -7.07 -27.65 -7.10
N GLN A 191 -8.02 -28.14 -7.91
CA GLN A 191 -9.37 -28.49 -7.46
C GLN A 191 -9.42 -29.74 -6.56
N THR A 192 -10.56 -29.86 -5.88
CA THR A 192 -11.04 -31.06 -5.17
C THR A 192 -11.00 -32.31 -6.02
N ASP A 193 -10.66 -33.44 -5.40
CA ASP A 193 -11.58 -34.59 -5.41
C ASP A 193 -11.38 -35.47 -4.17
N GLU A 194 -12.48 -36.03 -3.66
CA GLU A 194 -12.46 -37.06 -2.63
C GLU A 194 -12.11 -38.40 -3.26
N THR A 195 -11.26 -39.21 -2.62
CA THR A 195 -11.45 -40.67 -2.53
C THR A 195 -10.65 -41.22 -1.37
N VAL A 196 -11.33 -41.93 -0.46
CA VAL A 196 -10.74 -42.68 0.66
C VAL A 196 -10.37 -44.09 0.19
N SER A 197 -9.19 -44.58 0.56
CA SER A 197 -8.94 -46.00 0.87
C SER A 197 -7.61 -46.19 1.62
N GLN A 198 -7.57 -47.18 2.52
CA GLN A 198 -6.40 -47.59 3.30
C GLN A 198 -5.49 -48.48 2.42
N GLU A 199 -4.26 -48.81 2.79
CA GLU A 199 -3.98 -49.95 3.67
C GLU A 199 -2.61 -49.85 4.40
N VAL A 200 -2.53 -50.60 5.49
CA VAL A 200 -1.37 -50.76 6.39
C VAL A 200 -0.48 -51.90 5.90
N TYR A 201 0.85 -51.75 5.92
CA TYR A 201 1.77 -52.82 6.32
C TYR A 201 3.14 -52.25 6.74
N GLY A 202 3.75 -52.82 7.77
CA GLY A 202 5.05 -52.38 8.30
C GLY A 202 6.00 -53.55 8.57
N SER A 203 7.26 -53.17 8.80
CA SER A 203 8.40 -53.96 9.33
C SER A 203 8.86 -55.21 8.56
N ASN A 204 10.14 -55.22 8.15
CA ASN A 204 11.21 -55.95 8.86
C ASN A 204 12.59 -55.64 8.23
N ASP A 205 13.59 -55.37 9.09
CA ASP A 205 14.88 -56.07 9.25
C ASP A 205 15.47 -56.83 8.02
N THR A 206 16.78 -56.94 7.76
CA THR A 206 18.07 -56.66 8.48
C THR A 206 19.22 -56.67 7.41
N ASP A 207 20.49 -56.31 7.60
CA ASP A 207 21.31 -55.72 8.68
C ASP A 207 22.56 -55.05 8.04
N ASN A 208 23.33 -54.21 8.76
CA ASN A 208 24.81 -54.21 8.70
C ASN A 208 25.48 -53.55 9.92
N THR A 209 25.89 -54.38 10.88
CA THR A 209 27.08 -54.25 11.76
C THR A 209 28.25 -53.37 11.24
N ASP A 210 29.14 -52.77 12.03
CA ASP A 210 29.35 -52.60 13.48
C ASP A 210 30.61 -51.70 13.66
N ASN A 211 30.64 -50.80 14.67
CA ASN A 211 31.61 -50.80 15.80
C ASN A 211 31.86 -49.44 16.52
N THR A 212 32.01 -49.57 17.84
CA THR A 212 32.70 -48.71 18.82
C THR A 212 32.18 -47.31 19.20
N VAL A 213 31.13 -47.35 20.00
CA VAL A 213 30.87 -46.55 21.22
C VAL A 213 32.09 -45.86 21.87
N VAL A 214 31.91 -44.60 22.31
CA VAL A 214 32.39 -44.14 23.63
C VAL A 214 31.34 -43.23 24.29
N ASN A 215 31.19 -43.40 25.61
CA ASN A 215 30.05 -42.94 26.41
C ASN A 215 30.50 -41.90 27.44
N SER A 216 29.68 -40.88 27.75
CA SER A 216 29.76 -40.15 29.03
C SER A 216 28.48 -39.36 29.33
N VAL A 217 27.65 -39.89 30.23
CA VAL A 217 26.60 -39.16 30.95
C VAL A 217 27.13 -38.92 32.37
N TYR A 218 26.78 -37.79 32.99
CA TYR A 218 27.17 -37.47 34.37
C TYR A 218 26.24 -38.14 35.38
N ASP A 219 26.81 -38.73 36.44
CA ASP A 219 26.08 -39.24 37.61
C ASP A 219 25.76 -38.12 38.63
N GLU A 220 24.67 -38.30 39.39
CA GLU A 220 24.30 -37.51 40.57
C GLU A 220 24.65 -38.26 41.87
N GLN A 221 25.32 -37.60 42.82
CA GLN A 221 25.25 -37.76 44.29
C GLN A 221 25.54 -36.36 44.90
N ASP A 222 25.03 -35.94 46.06
CA ASP A 222 24.45 -36.67 47.21
C ASP A 222 22.93 -36.43 47.45
#